data_AF-A0A941SWG4-F1
#
_entry.id   AF-A0A941SWG4-F1
#
_cell.length_a   1.000
_cell.length_b   1.000
_cell.length_c   1.000
_cell.angle_alpha   90.00
_cell.angle_beta   90.00
_cell.angle_gamma   90.00
#
_symmetry.space_group_name_H-M   'P 1'
#
loop_
_entity.id
_entity.type
_entity.pdbx_description
1 polymer ?
#
loop_
_entity_poly.entity_id
_entity_poly.type
_entity_poly.pdbx_seq_one_letter_code
_entity_poly.pdbx_strand_id
1 'polypeptide(L)'
;MVVVGNGPVGQTAALLLARWGIDCIVVDRRPRRDVIGSKAICQQRDVLDVWESVGVGHKIAAEGVTWDRATTLYKGATLFTQPFVDTGR
;
A
#
# COMPACT_ATOMS: atom_id res chain seq x y z
N MET A 1 1.29 15.79 -18.37
CA MET A 1 1.40 16.17 -16.94
C MET A 1 2.73 15.70 -16.36
N VAL A 2 3.22 16.27 -15.24
CA VAL A 2 4.46 15.82 -14.59
C VAL A 2 4.17 15.40 -13.15
N VAL A 3 4.61 14.21 -12.76
CA VAL A 3 4.53 13.68 -11.39
C VAL A 3 5.94 13.67 -10.81
N VAL A 4 6.16 14.41 -9.72
CA VAL A 4 7.47 14.48 -9.06
C VAL A 4 7.47 13.53 -7.85
N GLY A 5 8.28 12.47 -7.95
CA GLY A 5 8.43 11.40 -6.96
C GLY A 5 7.88 10.06 -7.44
N ASN A 6 8.72 9.02 -7.38
CA ASN A 6 8.42 7.65 -7.77
C ASN A 6 8.20 6.73 -6.54
N GLY A 7 7.61 7.30 -5.49
CA GLY A 7 7.08 6.53 -4.36
C GLY A 7 5.65 6.02 -4.62
N PRO A 8 5.04 5.28 -3.68
CA PRO A 8 3.71 4.71 -3.86
C PRO A 8 2.64 5.73 -4.27
N VAL A 9 2.66 6.93 -3.68
CA VAL A 9 1.71 8.01 -4.02
C VAL A 9 1.89 8.47 -5.47
N GLY A 10 3.13 8.74 -5.90
CA GLY A 10 3.42 9.21 -7.26
C GLY A 10 3.14 8.15 -8.32
N GLN A 11 3.46 6.89 -8.04
CA GLN A 11 3.10 5.76 -8.91
C GLN A 11 1.58 5.60 -9.03
N THR A 12 0.86 5.70 -7.90
CA THR A 12 -0.61 5.64 -7.90
C THR A 12 -1.20 6.77 -8.74
N ALA A 13 -0.73 8.00 -8.56
CA ALA A 13 -1.16 9.14 -9.36
C ALA A 13 -0.88 8.93 -10.86
N ALA A 14 0.33 8.49 -11.22
CA ALA A 14 0.70 8.21 -12.62
C ALA A 14 -0.20 7.15 -13.27
N LEU A 15 -0.47 6.05 -12.57
CA LEU A 15 -1.34 4.97 -13.06
C LEU A 15 -2.80 5.42 -13.19
N LEU A 16 -3.29 6.22 -12.23
CA LEU A 16 -4.62 6.81 -12.35
C LEU A 16 -4.69 7.73 -13.58
N LEU A 17 -3.70 8.58 -13.81
CA LEU A 17 -3.70 9.45 -15.00
C LEU A 17 -3.71 8.66 -16.31
N ALA A 18 -2.89 7.61 -16.38
CA ALA A 18 -2.88 6.71 -17.53
C ALA A 18 -4.26 6.05 -17.75
N ARG A 19 -4.93 5.62 -16.67
CA ARG A 19 -6.30 5.07 -16.74
C ARG A 19 -7.32 6.06 -17.30
N TRP A 20 -7.13 7.36 -17.07
CA TRP A 20 -7.98 8.42 -17.62
C TRP A 20 -7.51 8.93 -19.01
N GLY A 21 -6.52 8.28 -19.63
CA GLY A 21 -5.98 8.66 -20.93
C GLY A 21 -5.13 9.93 -20.91
N ILE A 22 -4.59 10.31 -19.74
CA ILE A 22 -3.76 11.50 -19.56
C ILE A 22 -2.30 11.09 -19.51
N ASP A 23 -1.53 11.51 -20.53
CA ASP A 23 -0.10 11.26 -20.57
C ASP A 23 0.64 12.00 -19.45
N CYS A 24 1.52 11.28 -18.76
CA CYS A 24 2.38 11.86 -17.73
C CYS A 24 3.81 11.34 -17.76
N ILE A 25 4.72 12.17 -17.26
CA ILE A 25 6.12 11.83 -17.03
C ILE A 25 6.34 11.78 -15.52
N VAL A 26 6.90 10.67 -15.02
CA VAL A 26 7.31 10.53 -13.63
C VAL A 26 8.80 10.89 -13.52
N VAL A 27 9.14 11.81 -12.63
CA VAL A 27 10.51 12.23 -12.36
C VAL A 27 10.84 11.95 -10.91
N ASP A 28 11.95 11.25 -10.65
CA ASP A 28 12.49 11.07 -9.30
C ASP A 28 13.96 11.48 -9.28
N ARG A 29 14.42 11.98 -8.12
CA ARG A 29 15.83 12.31 -7.91
C ARG A 29 16.71 11.06 -7.88
N ARG A 30 16.16 9.93 -7.46
CA ARG A 30 16.88 8.67 -7.32
C ARG A 30 16.93 7.95 -8.67
N PRO A 31 18.11 7.50 -9.12
CA PRO A 31 18.23 6.78 -10.38
C PRO A 31 17.66 5.36 -10.31
N ARG A 32 17.48 4.81 -9.10
CA ARG A 32 16.93 3.46 -8.84
C ARG A 32 16.37 3.35 -7.43
N ARG A 33 15.57 2.31 -7.18
CA ARG A 33 15.08 1.95 -5.84
C ARG A 33 16.23 1.45 -4.96
N ASP A 34 16.24 1.86 -3.70
CA ASP A 34 17.17 1.31 -2.70
C ASP A 34 16.79 -0.12 -2.31
N VAL A 35 17.78 -1.02 -2.22
CA VAL A 35 17.58 -2.44 -1.87
C VAL A 35 17.73 -2.66 -0.35
N ILE A 36 17.17 -1.75 0.45
CA ILE A 36 17.23 -1.78 1.92
C ILE A 36 15.88 -2.11 2.56
N GLY A 37 14.91 -2.57 1.76
CA GLY A 37 13.53 -2.76 2.19
C GLY A 37 12.70 -1.48 2.13
N SER A 38 11.37 -1.64 2.28
CA SER A 38 10.44 -0.52 2.35
C SER A 38 10.40 0.05 3.76
N LYS A 39 10.23 1.37 3.89
CA LYS A 39 9.89 2.01 5.18
C LYS A 39 8.43 1.76 5.57
N ALA A 40 7.59 1.40 4.61
CA ALA A 40 6.21 1.04 4.85
C ALA A 40 6.13 -0.43 5.26
N ILE A 41 5.42 -0.70 6.36
CA ILE A 41 5.24 -2.04 6.93
C ILE A 41 3.87 -2.63 6.63
N CYS A 42 2.81 -1.81 6.65
CA CYS A 42 1.43 -2.27 6.52
C CYS A 42 0.61 -1.32 5.65
N GLN A 43 -0.31 -1.91 4.90
CA GLN A 43 -1.20 -1.25 3.97
C GLN A 43 -2.62 -1.55 4.42
N GLN A 44 -3.42 -0.49 4.56
CA GLN A 44 -4.83 -0.63 4.90
C GLN A 44 -5.63 -1.11 3.68
N ARG A 45 -6.79 -1.72 3.93
CA ARG A 45 -7.64 -2.29 2.88
C ARG A 45 -8.07 -1.25 1.85
N ASP A 46 -8.45 -0.06 2.28
CA ASP A 46 -8.84 1.05 1.42
C ASP A 46 -7.71 1.45 0.44
N VAL A 47 -6.46 1.43 0.89
CA VAL A 47 -5.29 1.65 0.01
C VAL A 47 -5.16 0.54 -1.02
N LEU A 48 -5.36 -0.72 -0.62
CA LEU A 48 -5.35 -1.85 -1.55
C LEU A 48 -6.49 -1.75 -2.57
N ASP A 49 -7.67 -1.28 -2.17
CA ASP A 49 -8.81 -1.05 -3.09
C ASP A 49 -8.50 0.06 -4.11
N VAL A 50 -7.83 1.15 -3.68
CA VAL A 50 -7.35 2.19 -4.60
C VAL A 50 -6.35 1.61 -5.60
N TRP A 51 -5.43 0.78 -5.14
CA TRP A 51 -4.46 0.10 -6.02
C TRP A 51 -5.10 -0.94 -6.92
N GLU A 52 -6.18 -1.59 -6.48
CA GLU A 52 -6.96 -2.49 -7.31
C GLU A 52 -7.66 -1.74 -8.44
N SER A 53 -8.08 -0.49 -8.20
CA SER A 53 -8.62 0.37 -9.24
C SER A 53 -7.63 0.65 -10.38
N VAL A 54 -6.33 0.40 -10.17
CA VAL A 54 -5.28 0.45 -11.21
C VAL A 54 -4.64 -0.92 -11.48
N GLY A 55 -5.30 -2.01 -11.06
CA GLY A 55 -5.01 -3.39 -11.46
C GLY A 55 -3.91 -4.11 -10.68
N VAL A 56 -3.49 -3.60 -9.51
CA VAL A 56 -2.38 -4.19 -8.75
C VAL A 56 -2.70 -4.52 -7.29
N GLY A 57 -3.88 -4.15 -6.79
CA GLY A 57 -4.26 -4.28 -5.38
C GLY A 57 -4.24 -5.72 -4.88
N HIS A 58 -4.97 -6.62 -5.54
CA HIS A 58 -5.01 -8.03 -5.17
C HIS A 58 -3.64 -8.71 -5.25
N LYS A 59 -2.84 -8.38 -6.27
CA LYS A 59 -1.48 -8.92 -6.43
C LYS A 59 -0.57 -8.49 -5.27
N ILE A 60 -0.64 -7.22 -4.87
CA ILE A 60 0.15 -6.70 -3.74
C ILE A 60 -0.32 -7.32 -2.42
N ALA A 61 -1.64 -7.48 -2.23
CA ALA A 61 -2.20 -8.11 -1.03
C ALA A 61 -1.73 -9.57 -0.88
N ALA A 62 -1.66 -10.31 -1.98
CA ALA A 62 -1.21 -11.71 -1.99
C ALA A 62 0.26 -11.91 -1.63
N GLU A 63 1.11 -10.89 -1.84
CA GLU A 63 2.53 -10.89 -1.44
C GLU A 63 2.71 -10.61 0.07
N GLY A 64 1.66 -10.11 0.73
CA GLY A 64 1.67 -9.74 2.15
C GLY A 64 1.13 -10.81 3.08
N VAL A 65 1.11 -10.49 4.38
CA VAL A 65 0.44 -11.29 5.40
C VAL A 65 -0.72 -10.47 5.97
N THR A 66 -1.94 -10.94 5.77
CA THR A 66 -3.14 -10.31 6.33
C THR A 66 -3.21 -10.56 7.83
N TRP A 67 -3.37 -9.48 8.62
CA TRP A 67 -3.71 -9.60 10.03
C TRP A 67 -5.17 -10.04 10.21
N ASP A 68 -5.39 -11.01 11.09
CA ASP A 68 -6.71 -11.58 11.38
C ASP A 68 -7.24 -11.21 12.76
N ARG A 69 -6.41 -10.60 13.62
CA ARG A 69 -6.75 -10.21 14.99
C ARG A 69 -5.91 -9.03 15.48
N ALA A 70 -6.40 -8.34 16.51
CA ALA A 70 -5.68 -7.32 17.26
C ALA A 70 -5.56 -7.71 18.72
N THR A 71 -4.38 -7.50 19.33
CA THR A 71 -4.12 -7.77 20.75
C THR A 71 -3.71 -6.49 21.46
N THR A 72 -4.43 -6.13 22.52
CA THR A 72 -4.12 -4.98 23.36
C THR A 72 -3.31 -5.42 24.57
N LEU A 73 -2.18 -4.77 24.79
CA LEU A 73 -1.25 -5.02 25.90
C LEU A 73 -1.23 -3.81 26.85
N TYR A 74 -1.19 -4.04 28.15
CA TYR A 74 -0.94 -3.01 29.17
C TYR A 74 0.08 -3.52 30.17
N LYS A 75 1.21 -2.79 30.30
CA LYS A 75 2.33 -3.15 31.20
C LYS A 75 2.81 -4.61 31.01
N GLY A 76 2.85 -5.09 29.77
CA GLY A 76 3.27 -6.45 29.44
C GLY A 76 2.20 -7.54 29.63
N ALA A 77 1.02 -7.20 30.17
CA ALA A 77 -0.11 -8.12 30.27
C ALA A 77 -1.07 -7.94 29.08
N THR A 78 -1.53 -9.04 28.50
CA THR A 78 -2.60 -9.02 27.50
C THR A 78 -3.92 -8.66 28.17
N LEU A 79 -4.58 -7.61 27.69
CA LEU A 79 -5.91 -7.21 28.14
C LEU A 79 -7.00 -7.94 27.34
N PHE A 80 -6.92 -7.89 26.01
CA PHE A 80 -7.87 -8.54 25.12
C PHE A 80 -7.25 -8.82 23.75
N THR A 81 -7.73 -9.88 23.12
CA THR A 81 -7.48 -10.17 21.70
C THR A 81 -8.83 -10.29 21.01
N GLN A 82 -9.01 -9.53 19.94
CA GLN A 82 -10.25 -9.53 19.15
C GLN A 82 -9.93 -9.91 17.70
N PRO A 83 -10.68 -10.84 17.09
CA PRO A 83 -10.56 -11.09 15.66
C PRO A 83 -11.07 -9.88 14.87
N PHE A 84 -10.53 -9.67 13.67
CA PHE A 84 -11.14 -8.73 12.73
C PHE A 84 -12.39 -9.37 12.12
N VAL A 85 -13.46 -8.59 12.01
CA VAL A 85 -14.77 -9.05 11.49
C VAL A 85 -14.65 -9.53 10.03
N ASP A 86 -13.78 -8.88 9.26
CA ASP A 86 -13.48 -9.24 7.88
C ASP A 86 -11.95 -9.21 7.69
N THR A 87 -11.41 -10.28 7.11
CA THR A 87 -9.97 -10.41 6.82
C THR A 87 -9.61 -9.93 5.41
N GLY A 88 -10.57 -9.43 4.63
CA GLY A 88 -10.33 -8.84 3.32
C GLY A 88 -9.76 -9.83 2.29
N ARG A 89 -10.06 -11.13 2.44
CA ARG A 89 -9.82 -12.16 1.43
C ARG A 89 -10.99 -12.29 0.48
#